data_AF-A0A845YYU5-F1
#
_entry.id   AF-A0A845YYU5-F1
#
_cell.length_a   1.000
_cell.length_b   1.000
_cell.length_c   1.000
_cell.angle_alpha   90.00
_cell.angle_beta   90.00
_cell.angle_gamma   90.00
#
_symmetry.space_group_name_H-M   'P 1'
#
loop_
_entity.id
_entity.type
_entity.pdbx_description
1 polymer ?
#
loop_
_entity_poly.entity_id
_entity_poly.type
_entity_poly.pdbx_seq_one_letter_code
_entity_poly.pdbx_strand_id
1 'polypeptide(L)'
;MLGGGRDLRPPSNLEERVSVSFDNTGDSSSQGDFPVPTVFNGNFDIVTEPDSILAQGLNTANAIPGWSLHNGLESVPISSEPNQIASASSSNFSPQSIPVPNEEFEEGTLVKVHELAEDIPSLQTHFEQLGNIEGEENYREGDRALRLESGQSITHNSFLIPTTEDVLRFNVHVPEEQLDQDGTLTVSMQGDAPGFETYTSIGSIDLEKVDNQNAFQVEDTRKINYGTEGFETFPVDVPEALKGKTGKLKFEVSNGLVYLDNIFFGESTRPWKPSMNQAEAEEYTGTSYFRGKVFYHGTNTTGAQSISTTGVNPDLFDPYSNYGPGFYTGGNKEIAEEYANLGGDARVLDVMLKAKKVATFPFGVAFDRQGNRYYKENNLYDDYEEPSIAYTDFLKDQGNQGVEIQDLQFFVVYDTEQVVVLK
;
A
#
# COMPACT_ATOMS: atom_id res chain seq x y z
N MET A 1 -0.99 -1.70 -22.24
CA MET A 1 -2.13 -2.12 -21.39
C MET A 1 -1.57 -2.38 -20.00
N LEU A 2 -2.15 -1.79 -18.95
CA LEU A 2 -1.75 -2.03 -17.55
C LEU A 2 -2.98 -2.52 -16.79
N GLY A 3 -2.85 -3.61 -16.02
CA GLY A 3 -3.81 -3.95 -14.96
C GLY A 3 -4.86 -5.04 -15.24
N GLY A 4 -4.51 -6.13 -15.93
CA GLY A 4 -5.43 -7.25 -16.20
C GLY A 4 -5.69 -8.23 -15.05
N GLY A 5 -5.08 -8.05 -13.87
CA GLY A 5 -5.10 -9.05 -12.78
C GLY A 5 -6.00 -8.72 -11.59
N ARG A 6 -6.72 -7.60 -11.57
CA ARG A 6 -7.50 -7.19 -10.39
C ARG A 6 -8.57 -8.21 -10.01
N ASP A 7 -9.20 -8.81 -11.01
CA ASP A 7 -10.32 -9.75 -10.82
C ASP A 7 -9.86 -11.20 -10.59
N LEU A 8 -8.55 -11.46 -10.70
CA LEU A 8 -7.93 -12.77 -10.46
C LEU A 8 -7.21 -12.86 -9.11
N ARG A 9 -7.20 -11.77 -8.33
CA ARG A 9 -6.69 -11.80 -6.96
C ARG A 9 -7.67 -12.59 -6.10
N PRO A 10 -7.26 -13.69 -5.45
CA PRO A 10 -8.10 -14.29 -4.42
C PRO A 10 -8.40 -13.20 -3.37
N PRO A 11 -9.65 -13.11 -2.86
CA PRO A 11 -9.94 -12.22 -1.74
C PRO A 11 -9.01 -12.62 -0.59
N SER A 12 -8.02 -11.78 -0.32
CA SER A 12 -7.05 -12.04 0.73
C SER A 12 -7.76 -11.94 2.07
N ASN A 13 -8.05 -13.08 2.69
CA ASN A 13 -8.27 -13.13 4.12
C ASN A 13 -6.95 -12.70 4.79
N LEU A 14 -6.95 -11.62 5.56
CA LEU A 14 -5.75 -11.12 6.24
C LEU A 14 -5.22 -12.10 7.30
N GLU A 15 -5.99 -13.13 7.65
CA GLU A 15 -5.56 -14.23 8.53
C GLU A 15 -4.77 -15.33 7.79
N GLU A 16 -4.91 -15.46 6.47
CA GLU A 16 -4.14 -16.43 5.68
C GLU A 16 -2.99 -15.73 4.95
N ARG A 17 -1.80 -15.84 5.57
CA ARG A 17 -0.56 -15.34 4.99
C ARG A 17 -0.23 -16.11 3.71
N VAL A 18 0.02 -15.37 2.64
CA VAL A 18 0.44 -15.92 1.34
C VAL A 18 1.91 -16.34 1.44
N SER A 19 2.21 -17.59 1.07
CA SER A 19 3.58 -18.13 1.09
C SER A 19 4.51 -17.34 0.16
N VAL A 20 5.79 -17.19 0.55
CA VAL A 20 6.86 -16.65 -0.29
C VAL A 20 7.08 -17.42 -1.60
N SER A 21 6.44 -18.59 -1.76
CA SER A 21 6.49 -19.39 -2.98
C SER A 21 5.30 -19.16 -3.92
N PHE A 22 4.41 -18.21 -3.62
CA PHE A 22 3.20 -17.96 -4.39
C PHE A 22 3.38 -16.83 -5.40
N ASP A 23 3.42 -17.20 -6.68
CA ASP A 23 3.43 -16.28 -7.82
C ASP A 23 1.98 -15.90 -8.19
N ASN A 24 1.67 -14.60 -8.20
CA ASN A 24 0.34 -14.07 -8.54
C ASN A 24 0.24 -13.54 -9.99
N THR A 25 1.22 -13.87 -10.84
CA THR A 25 1.25 -13.47 -12.25
C THR A 25 0.16 -14.20 -13.05
N GLY A 26 -0.70 -13.45 -13.74
CA GLY A 26 -1.93 -13.98 -14.35
C GLY A 26 -1.72 -14.93 -15.54
N ASP A 27 -0.57 -14.89 -16.21
CA ASP A 27 -0.16 -15.87 -17.22
C ASP A 27 1.37 -16.05 -17.27
N SER A 28 1.83 -17.18 -17.81
CA SER A 28 3.27 -17.52 -17.90
C SER A 28 4.04 -16.65 -18.91
N SER A 29 3.34 -15.89 -19.76
CA SER A 29 3.96 -14.96 -20.71
C SER A 29 4.23 -13.57 -20.11
N SER A 30 3.62 -13.27 -18.97
CA SER A 30 3.80 -12.03 -18.20
C SER A 30 4.85 -12.19 -17.09
N GLN A 31 5.39 -13.41 -16.91
CA GLN A 31 6.48 -13.70 -16.00
C GLN A 31 7.78 -13.10 -16.55
N GLY A 32 8.42 -12.21 -15.79
CA GLY A 32 9.69 -11.58 -16.17
C GLY A 32 9.56 -10.24 -16.91
N ASP A 33 8.35 -9.75 -17.16
CA ASP A 33 8.14 -8.37 -17.62
C ASP A 33 8.41 -7.41 -16.45
N PHE A 34 9.62 -6.85 -16.42
CA PHE A 34 9.92 -5.71 -15.57
C PHE A 34 8.91 -4.59 -15.85
N PRO A 35 8.54 -3.76 -14.85
CA PRO A 35 7.97 -2.46 -15.13
C PRO A 35 9.02 -1.67 -15.92
N VAL A 36 8.91 -1.70 -17.24
CA VAL A 36 9.61 -0.78 -18.12
C VAL A 36 9.24 0.61 -17.59
N PRO A 37 10.19 1.51 -17.28
CA PRO A 37 9.84 2.84 -16.83
C PRO A 37 9.07 3.50 -17.96
N THR A 38 7.74 3.56 -17.85
CA THR A 38 6.91 4.31 -18.80
C THR A 38 7.02 5.79 -18.41
N VAL A 39 8.21 6.36 -18.62
CA VAL A 39 8.41 7.82 -18.66
C VAL A 39 7.89 8.39 -19.99
N PHE A 40 7.42 7.52 -20.89
CA PHE A 40 7.04 7.90 -22.24
C PHE A 40 5.55 7.68 -22.45
N ASN A 41 4.74 8.68 -22.11
CA ASN A 41 3.38 8.81 -22.62
C ASN A 41 3.37 9.73 -23.86
N GLY A 42 4.22 9.40 -24.83
CA GLY A 42 4.32 10.11 -26.10
C GLY A 42 4.67 9.13 -27.21
N ASN A 43 4.03 9.28 -28.37
CA ASN A 43 4.42 8.60 -29.60
C ASN A 43 5.80 9.13 -29.99
N PHE A 44 6.81 8.26 -30.04
CA PHE A 44 8.09 8.59 -30.65
C PHE A 44 8.06 8.13 -32.10
N ASP A 45 8.02 9.09 -33.02
CA ASP A 45 8.35 8.85 -34.41
C ASP A 45 9.85 9.15 -34.58
N ILE A 46 10.64 8.13 -34.90
CA ILE A 46 12.02 8.32 -35.36
C ILE A 46 11.98 8.34 -36.88
N VAL A 47 12.29 9.50 -37.47
CA VAL A 47 12.51 9.64 -38.91
C VAL A 47 14.01 9.78 -39.11
N THR A 48 14.62 8.76 -39.69
CA THR A 48 16.03 8.79 -40.10
C THR A 48 16.12 8.83 -41.61
N GLU A 49 17.12 9.54 -42.14
CA GLU A 49 17.51 9.32 -43.54
C GLU A 49 17.93 7.85 -43.73
N PRO A 50 17.54 7.22 -44.86
CA PRO A 50 17.77 5.79 -45.10
C PRO A 50 19.24 5.36 -44.94
N ASP A 51 20.16 6.27 -45.24
CA ASP A 51 21.60 6.01 -45.24
C ASP A 51 22.31 6.51 -43.98
N SER A 52 21.59 7.05 -42.99
CA SER A 52 22.21 7.56 -41.77
C SER A 52 22.84 6.44 -40.94
N ILE A 53 23.92 6.76 -40.21
CA ILE A 53 24.58 5.82 -39.29
C ILE A 53 23.58 5.27 -38.26
N LEU A 54 22.62 6.09 -37.83
CA LEU A 54 21.56 5.69 -36.91
C LEU A 54 20.60 4.67 -37.56
N ALA A 55 20.20 4.88 -38.81
CA ALA A 55 19.37 3.93 -39.56
C ALA A 55 20.08 2.59 -39.75
N GLN A 56 21.38 2.60 -40.06
CA GLN A 56 22.18 1.38 -40.23
C GLN A 56 22.35 0.62 -38.90
N GLY A 57 22.46 1.33 -37.78
CA GLY A 57 22.55 0.75 -36.43
C GLY A 57 21.22 0.20 -35.90
N LEU A 58 20.08 0.77 -36.31
CA LEU A 58 18.74 0.30 -35.94
C LEU A 58 18.23 -0.80 -36.88
N ASN A 59 18.73 -0.87 -38.12
CA ASN A 59 18.44 -1.91 -39.11
C ASN A 59 19.23 -3.20 -38.82
N THR A 60 19.15 -3.67 -37.57
CA THR A 60 19.58 -5.02 -37.22
C THR A 60 18.37 -5.94 -37.33
N ALA A 61 18.56 -7.15 -37.85
CA ALA A 61 17.48 -8.13 -38.02
C ALA A 61 16.79 -8.56 -36.71
N ASN A 62 17.26 -8.05 -35.57
CA ASN A 62 16.69 -8.26 -34.25
C ASN A 62 15.82 -7.04 -33.92
N ALA A 63 14.52 -7.24 -33.81
CA ALA A 63 13.63 -6.23 -33.28
C ALA A 63 14.13 -5.77 -31.90
N ILE A 64 14.08 -4.46 -31.65
CA ILE A 64 14.26 -3.94 -30.28
C ILE A 64 13.10 -4.54 -29.47
N PRO A 65 13.37 -5.30 -28.39
CA PRO A 65 12.32 -5.89 -27.58
C PRO A 65 11.31 -4.82 -27.14
N GLY A 66 10.02 -5.05 -27.43
CA GLY A 66 8.94 -4.09 -27.17
C GLY A 66 8.55 -3.17 -28.34
N TRP A 67 9.22 -3.26 -29.50
CA TRP A 67 8.89 -2.48 -30.71
C TRP A 67 8.34 -3.40 -31.80
N SER A 68 7.20 -3.07 -32.40
CA SER A 68 6.68 -3.78 -33.58
C SER A 68 6.92 -2.97 -34.85
N LEU A 69 7.55 -3.57 -35.86
CA LEU A 69 7.88 -2.86 -37.11
C LEU A 69 6.74 -2.80 -38.14
N HIS A 70 5.58 -3.45 -37.94
CA HIS A 70 4.65 -3.63 -39.06
C HIS A 70 3.16 -3.54 -38.70
N ASN A 71 2.48 -2.57 -39.33
CA ASN A 71 1.03 -2.40 -39.41
C ASN A 71 0.35 -3.49 -40.27
N GLY A 72 0.59 -4.77 -40.01
CA GLY A 72 -0.23 -5.88 -40.51
C GLY A 72 -0.28 -6.10 -42.04
N LEU A 73 0.69 -5.60 -42.82
CA LEU A 73 0.76 -5.90 -44.26
C LEU A 73 1.69 -7.10 -44.49
N GLU A 74 1.17 -8.14 -45.15
CA GLU A 74 1.96 -9.28 -45.60
C GLU A 74 3.14 -8.82 -46.47
N SER A 75 4.27 -9.50 -46.32
CA SER A 75 5.55 -9.21 -46.98
C SER A 75 5.41 -9.00 -48.48
N VAL A 76 5.48 -7.74 -48.93
CA VAL A 76 5.71 -7.41 -50.35
C VAL A 76 7.21 -7.32 -50.58
N PRO A 77 7.76 -7.96 -51.63
CA PRO A 77 9.18 -7.83 -51.96
C PRO A 77 9.56 -6.38 -52.21
N ILE A 78 10.74 -6.01 -51.72
CA ILE A 78 11.36 -4.69 -51.81
C ILE A 78 11.24 -4.13 -53.24
N SER A 79 10.40 -3.11 -53.41
CA SER A 79 10.46 -2.19 -54.54
C SER A 79 10.57 -0.76 -54.01
N SER A 80 11.34 0.04 -54.73
CA SER A 80 11.97 1.31 -54.39
C SER A 80 11.03 2.49 -54.14
N GLU A 81 10.37 2.55 -52.98
CA GLU A 81 9.72 3.77 -52.47
C GLU A 81 10.39 4.22 -51.15
N PRO A 82 10.68 5.52 -50.98
CA PRO A 82 11.44 6.04 -49.84
C PRO A 82 10.51 6.39 -48.66
N ASN A 83 11.03 6.17 -47.45
CA ASN A 83 10.42 6.42 -46.13
C ASN A 83 9.70 5.21 -45.52
N GLN A 84 10.41 4.50 -44.65
CA GLN A 84 9.82 3.58 -43.68
C GLN A 84 9.53 4.35 -42.39
N ILE A 85 8.28 4.33 -41.96
CA ILE A 85 7.83 4.92 -40.70
C ILE A 85 7.43 3.75 -39.79
N ALA A 86 8.11 3.61 -38.65
CA ALA A 86 7.67 2.72 -37.58
C ALA A 86 6.77 3.52 -36.63
N SER A 87 5.57 3.02 -36.33
CA SER A 87 4.60 3.69 -35.46
C SER A 87 3.94 2.69 -34.53
N ALA A 88 3.59 3.13 -33.32
CA ALA A 88 2.97 2.33 -32.28
C ALA A 88 1.52 2.79 -31.97
N SER A 89 0.68 3.07 -32.98
CA SER A 89 -0.79 3.02 -32.79
C SER A 89 -1.58 2.97 -34.10
N SER A 90 -2.73 2.29 -34.08
CA SER A 90 -3.66 2.18 -35.19
C SER A 90 -4.59 3.41 -35.27
N SER A 91 -4.21 4.41 -36.06
CA SER A 91 -5.19 5.37 -36.59
C SER A 91 -4.80 5.79 -38.00
N ASN A 92 -5.65 5.43 -38.97
CA ASN A 92 -5.48 5.74 -40.38
C ASN A 92 -5.53 7.25 -40.62
N PHE A 93 -4.38 7.86 -40.91
CA PHE A 93 -4.28 9.21 -41.47
C PHE A 93 -3.67 9.12 -42.87
N SER A 94 -4.38 9.67 -43.87
CA SER A 94 -3.88 9.79 -45.25
C SER A 94 -2.96 11.02 -45.34
N PRO A 95 -1.70 10.90 -45.78
CA PRO A 95 -0.82 12.06 -45.87
C PRO A 95 -1.14 12.90 -47.11
N GLN A 96 -1.47 14.19 -46.89
CA GLN A 96 -1.29 15.22 -47.91
C GLN A 96 0.13 15.78 -47.81
N SER A 97 0.79 15.91 -48.95
CA SER A 97 2.17 16.37 -49.11
C SER A 97 2.38 17.81 -48.62
N ILE A 98 3.30 18.00 -47.66
CA ILE A 98 3.81 19.31 -47.24
C ILE A 98 5.20 19.52 -47.88
N PRO A 99 5.51 20.67 -48.51
CA PRO A 99 6.84 20.94 -49.04
C PRO A 99 7.81 21.32 -47.92
N VAL A 100 8.99 20.69 -47.91
CA VAL A 100 10.11 21.03 -47.00
C VAL A 100 10.93 22.18 -47.62
N PRO A 101 11.21 23.28 -46.90
CA PRO A 101 12.18 24.29 -47.32
C PRO A 101 13.61 23.86 -46.97
N ASN A 102 14.53 24.05 -47.91
CA ASN A 102 15.98 23.87 -47.71
C ASN A 102 16.54 25.04 -46.88
N GLU A 103 16.93 24.79 -45.63
CA GLU A 103 17.88 25.62 -44.90
C GLU A 103 19.03 24.74 -44.37
N GLU A 104 20.27 25.13 -44.70
CA GLU A 104 21.52 24.52 -44.22
C GLU A 104 21.64 24.75 -42.71
N PHE A 105 21.75 23.66 -41.94
CA PHE A 105 22.12 23.73 -40.52
C PHE A 105 23.64 23.67 -40.36
N GLU A 106 24.20 24.65 -39.63
CA GLU A 106 25.60 24.68 -39.24
C GLU A 106 25.97 23.50 -38.31
N GLU A 107 27.16 22.97 -38.54
CA GLU A 107 27.73 21.75 -37.96
C GLU A 107 28.01 21.91 -36.44
N GLY A 108 27.00 21.63 -35.61
CA GLY A 108 27.14 21.49 -34.17
C GLY A 108 27.93 20.23 -33.80
N THR A 109 28.98 20.38 -33.00
CA THR A 109 29.89 19.31 -32.57
C THR A 109 29.13 18.19 -31.85
N LEU A 110 28.96 17.04 -32.51
CA LEU A 110 28.42 15.82 -31.92
C LEU A 110 29.37 15.32 -30.81
N VAL A 111 28.92 15.39 -29.56
CA VAL A 111 29.60 14.75 -28.44
C VAL A 111 29.48 13.23 -28.61
N LYS A 112 30.61 12.52 -28.55
CA LYS A 112 30.63 11.06 -28.66
C LYS A 112 29.97 10.46 -27.43
N VAL A 113 28.78 9.87 -27.62
CA VAL A 113 27.99 9.16 -26.59
C VAL A 113 28.80 8.10 -25.82
N HIS A 114 29.89 7.59 -26.40
CA HIS A 114 30.80 6.66 -25.73
C HIS A 114 31.50 7.23 -24.48
N GLU A 115 31.66 8.55 -24.38
CA GLU A 115 32.29 9.19 -23.22
C GLU A 115 31.32 9.34 -22.02
N LEU A 116 30.01 9.15 -22.22
CA LEU A 116 28.98 9.18 -21.17
C LEU A 116 28.63 7.79 -20.61
N ALA A 117 29.16 6.72 -21.22
CA ALA A 117 28.81 5.34 -20.87
C ALA A 117 29.65 4.77 -19.70
N GLU A 118 30.76 5.41 -19.33
CA GLU A 118 31.64 4.93 -18.25
C GLU A 118 31.06 5.13 -16.84
N ASP A 119 30.10 6.04 -16.68
CA ASP A 119 29.44 6.34 -15.39
C ASP A 119 28.13 5.56 -15.16
N ILE A 120 27.72 4.69 -16.09
CA ILE A 120 26.50 3.89 -15.96
C ILE A 120 26.89 2.49 -15.45
N PRO A 121 26.48 2.08 -14.24
CA PRO A 121 26.69 0.71 -13.76
C PRO A 121 26.17 -0.27 -14.82
N SER A 122 26.99 -1.27 -15.14
CA SER A 122 26.58 -2.26 -16.14
C SER A 122 25.31 -2.98 -15.67
N LEU A 123 24.45 -3.37 -16.62
CA LEU A 123 23.25 -4.16 -16.35
C LEU A 123 23.58 -5.44 -15.53
N GLN A 124 24.78 -5.99 -15.77
CA GLN A 124 25.35 -7.12 -15.04
C GLN A 124 25.58 -6.77 -13.55
N THR A 125 26.24 -5.64 -13.26
CA THR A 125 26.47 -5.15 -11.90
C THR A 125 25.16 -4.89 -11.17
N HIS A 126 24.14 -4.39 -11.88
CA HIS A 126 22.79 -4.23 -11.35
C HIS A 126 22.15 -5.58 -10.99
N PHE A 127 22.32 -6.62 -11.82
CA PHE A 127 21.82 -7.97 -11.52
C PHE A 127 22.56 -8.65 -10.37
N GLU A 128 23.87 -8.43 -10.22
CA GLU A 128 24.65 -8.95 -9.09
C GLU A 128 24.20 -8.32 -7.75
N GLN A 129 23.83 -7.04 -7.76
CA GLN A 129 23.27 -6.34 -6.58
C GLN A 129 21.86 -6.80 -6.21
N LEU A 130 21.10 -7.39 -7.15
CA LEU A 130 19.78 -7.98 -6.91
C LEU A 130 19.84 -9.41 -6.33
N GLY A 131 20.98 -9.82 -5.75
CA GLY A 131 21.08 -11.08 -4.98
C GLY A 131 21.04 -12.37 -5.82
N ASN A 132 21.29 -12.29 -7.13
CA ASN A 132 21.26 -13.45 -8.02
C ASN A 132 22.55 -14.30 -7.88
N ILE A 133 22.53 -15.36 -7.07
CA ILE A 133 23.55 -16.41 -7.14
C ILE A 133 22.95 -17.59 -7.90
N GLU A 134 23.34 -17.77 -9.18
CA GLU A 134 23.03 -19.00 -9.92
C GLU A 134 23.64 -20.21 -9.19
N GLY A 135 22.82 -21.20 -8.83
CA GLY A 135 23.30 -22.51 -8.36
C GLY A 135 22.68 -23.08 -7.08
N GLU A 136 21.75 -22.39 -6.41
CA GLU A 136 21.05 -22.95 -5.23
C GLU A 136 19.80 -23.75 -5.62
N GLU A 137 19.57 -24.89 -4.96
CA GLU A 137 18.51 -25.87 -5.29
C GLU A 137 17.06 -25.34 -5.18
N ASN A 138 16.87 -24.13 -4.64
CA ASN A 138 15.57 -23.45 -4.51
C ASN A 138 15.38 -22.24 -5.43
N TYR A 139 16.23 -22.08 -6.45
CA TYR A 139 16.10 -21.01 -7.44
C TYR A 139 14.75 -21.09 -8.18
N ARG A 140 13.89 -20.09 -7.95
CA ARG A 140 12.73 -19.81 -8.82
C ARG A 140 13.02 -18.54 -9.59
N GLU A 141 12.99 -18.66 -10.91
CA GLU A 141 13.21 -17.59 -11.87
C GLU A 141 12.09 -16.53 -11.72
N GLY A 142 12.32 -15.47 -10.93
CA GLY A 142 11.34 -14.39 -10.79
C GLY A 142 11.39 -13.58 -9.49
N ASP A 143 11.76 -14.19 -8.36
CA ASP A 143 11.74 -13.51 -7.06
C ASP A 143 13.05 -12.76 -6.83
N ARG A 144 13.06 -11.46 -7.14
CA ARG A 144 14.25 -10.60 -7.05
C ARG A 144 14.10 -9.64 -5.88
N ALA A 145 14.81 -9.92 -4.80
CA ALA A 145 15.00 -8.97 -3.71
C ALA A 145 16.33 -8.23 -3.88
N LEU A 146 16.34 -6.93 -3.59
CA LEU A 146 17.57 -6.16 -3.57
C LEU A 146 18.37 -6.47 -2.32
N ARG A 147 19.63 -6.86 -2.49
CA ARG A 147 20.54 -7.15 -1.39
C ARG A 147 21.34 -5.89 -1.02
N LEU A 148 21.33 -5.50 0.25
CA LEU A 148 22.14 -4.40 0.77
C LEU A 148 22.96 -4.85 1.98
N GLU A 149 24.28 -4.66 1.90
CA GLU A 149 25.23 -4.91 2.99
C GLU A 149 25.56 -3.60 3.74
N SER A 150 26.26 -3.72 4.87
CA SER A 150 26.76 -2.59 5.66
C SER A 150 27.47 -1.54 4.80
N GLY A 151 27.05 -0.27 4.96
CA GLY A 151 27.54 0.88 4.23
C GLY A 151 26.99 1.02 2.81
N GLN A 152 26.22 0.05 2.31
CA GLN A 152 25.60 0.14 1.00
C GLN A 152 24.31 0.96 1.05
N SER A 153 23.99 1.56 -0.09
CA SER A 153 22.72 2.23 -0.29
C SER A 153 22.23 2.05 -1.73
N ILE A 154 20.92 2.12 -1.89
CA ILE A 154 20.30 2.24 -3.20
C ILE A 154 19.48 3.51 -3.27
N THR A 155 19.45 4.12 -4.46
CA THR A 155 18.51 5.18 -4.80
C THR A 155 17.50 4.61 -5.80
N HIS A 156 16.21 4.71 -5.48
CA HIS A 156 15.15 4.41 -6.41
C HIS A 156 15.01 5.54 -7.44
N ASN A 157 14.54 5.20 -8.65
CA ASN A 157 14.22 6.19 -9.68
C ASN A 157 13.21 7.22 -9.18
N SER A 158 13.25 8.43 -9.74
CA SER A 158 12.28 9.48 -9.41
C SER A 158 10.85 9.00 -9.69
N PHE A 159 9.93 9.30 -8.78
CA PHE A 159 8.51 8.96 -8.91
C PHE A 159 7.62 10.10 -8.42
N LEU A 160 6.36 10.09 -8.84
CA LEU A 160 5.33 10.97 -8.29
C LEU A 160 4.83 10.39 -6.97
N ILE A 161 4.94 11.17 -5.90
CA ILE A 161 4.40 10.79 -4.59
C ILE A 161 2.89 11.01 -4.63
N PRO A 162 2.06 9.99 -4.36
CA PRO A 162 0.61 10.14 -4.42
C PRO A 162 0.12 11.21 -3.43
N THR A 163 -0.92 11.95 -3.79
CA THR A 163 -1.54 12.95 -2.91
C THR A 163 -2.43 12.36 -1.83
N THR A 164 -2.85 11.11 -2.02
CA THR A 164 -3.85 10.42 -1.18
C THR A 164 -3.26 9.34 -0.28
N GLU A 165 -1.96 9.07 -0.42
CA GLU A 165 -1.28 8.00 0.30
C GLU A 165 -0.26 8.63 1.24
N ASP A 166 -0.37 8.27 2.51
CA ASP A 166 0.44 8.89 3.57
C ASP A 166 1.58 8.00 4.01
N VAL A 167 1.71 6.79 3.45
CA VAL A 167 2.65 5.77 3.89
C VAL A 167 3.38 5.14 2.70
N LEU A 168 4.70 5.12 2.82
CA LEU A 168 5.59 4.28 2.02
C LEU A 168 5.71 2.93 2.70
N ARG A 169 5.51 1.85 1.95
CA ARG A 169 5.70 0.48 2.42
C ARG A 169 6.81 -0.20 1.65
N PHE A 170 7.52 -1.07 2.34
CA PHE A 170 8.54 -1.93 1.76
C PHE A 170 8.66 -3.19 2.62
N ASN A 171 9.05 -4.27 1.97
CA ASN A 171 9.30 -5.55 2.61
C ASN A 171 10.78 -5.68 2.93
N VAL A 172 11.09 -6.15 4.13
CA VAL A 172 12.45 -6.40 4.60
C VAL A 172 12.56 -7.86 5.05
N HIS A 173 13.61 -8.53 4.61
CA HIS A 173 14.08 -9.79 5.18
C HIS A 173 15.51 -9.59 5.70
N VAL A 174 15.79 -10.13 6.89
CA VAL A 174 17.09 -10.05 7.57
C VAL A 174 17.45 -11.44 8.07
N PRO A 175 18.55 -12.05 7.60
CA PRO A 175 19.00 -13.34 8.13
C PRO A 175 19.21 -13.27 9.65
N GLU A 176 18.84 -14.33 10.37
CA GLU A 176 18.86 -14.32 11.85
C GLU A 176 20.26 -14.01 12.41
N GLU A 177 21.33 -14.44 11.74
CA GLU A 177 22.72 -14.17 12.13
C GLU A 177 23.17 -12.71 11.90
N GLN A 178 22.35 -11.92 11.21
CA GLN A 178 22.60 -10.50 10.93
C GLN A 178 21.88 -9.57 11.91
N LEU A 179 21.01 -10.13 12.77
CA LEU A 179 20.36 -9.37 13.82
C LEU A 179 21.34 -8.97 14.94
N ASP A 180 20.97 -7.91 15.68
CA ASP A 180 21.62 -7.44 16.90
C ASP A 180 23.09 -6.99 16.71
N GLN A 181 23.44 -6.59 15.49
CA GLN A 181 24.74 -5.98 15.16
C GLN A 181 24.72 -4.45 15.27
N ASP A 182 23.82 -3.86 16.07
CA ASP A 182 23.54 -2.42 16.11
C ASP A 182 23.25 -1.84 14.71
N GLY A 183 22.68 -2.66 13.82
CA GLY A 183 22.40 -2.32 12.43
C GLY A 183 21.07 -1.61 12.26
N THR A 184 21.01 -0.69 11.30
CA THR A 184 19.78 0.04 10.95
C THR A 184 19.63 0.14 9.44
N LEU A 185 18.41 -0.03 8.96
CA LEU A 185 17.98 0.32 7.61
C LEU A 185 17.31 1.70 7.66
N THR A 186 18.00 2.71 7.12
CA THR A 186 17.49 4.08 7.04
C THR A 186 16.79 4.33 5.71
N VAL A 187 15.61 4.97 5.78
CA VAL A 187 14.81 5.37 4.62
C VAL A 187 14.81 6.89 4.53
N SER A 188 15.26 7.43 3.40
CA SER A 188 15.37 8.88 3.19
C SER A 188 14.71 9.31 1.89
N MET A 189 14.16 10.52 1.87
CA MET A 189 13.56 11.12 0.66
C MET A 189 14.19 12.46 0.31
N GLN A 190 14.24 12.74 -0.99
CA GLN A 190 14.62 14.03 -1.57
C GLN A 190 13.49 14.48 -2.53
N GLY A 191 13.15 15.75 -2.56
CA GLY A 191 12.12 16.28 -3.45
C GLY A 191 12.17 17.80 -3.61
N ASP A 192 11.28 18.34 -4.46
CA ASP A 192 11.12 19.79 -4.70
C ASP A 192 10.23 20.43 -3.63
N ALA A 193 10.58 20.22 -2.36
CA ALA A 193 9.90 20.78 -1.21
C ALA A 193 10.91 21.34 -0.21
N PRO A 194 10.61 22.48 0.46
CA PRO A 194 11.51 23.06 1.47
C PRO A 194 11.87 22.05 2.56
N GLY A 195 13.16 21.87 2.82
CA GLY A 195 13.69 20.90 3.80
C GLY A 195 13.93 19.49 3.25
N PHE A 196 13.64 19.25 1.98
CA PHE A 196 13.89 17.99 1.28
C PHE A 196 14.73 18.19 0.00
N GLU A 197 15.44 19.32 -0.11
CA GLU A 197 16.34 19.59 -1.24
C GLU A 197 17.51 18.59 -1.29
N THR A 198 17.83 17.98 -0.15
CA THR A 198 18.74 16.83 0.01
C THR A 198 18.01 15.64 0.59
N TYR A 199 18.62 14.46 0.58
CA TYR A 199 18.07 13.29 1.26
C TYR A 199 17.90 13.57 2.76
N THR A 200 16.65 13.58 3.21
CA THR A 200 16.26 13.72 4.61
C THR A 200 15.64 12.41 5.06
N SER A 201 16.08 11.89 6.22
CA SER A 201 15.53 10.66 6.79
C SER A 201 14.05 10.83 7.13
N ILE A 202 13.24 9.87 6.69
CA ILE A 202 11.80 9.81 6.97
C ILE A 202 11.44 8.63 7.88
N GLY A 203 12.37 7.71 8.11
CA GLY A 203 12.21 6.59 9.04
C GLY A 203 13.41 5.67 9.06
N SER A 204 13.47 4.80 10.08
CA SER A 204 14.49 3.76 10.21
C SER A 204 13.87 2.48 10.78
N ILE A 205 14.40 1.34 10.36
CA ILE A 205 14.12 0.01 10.91
C ILE A 205 15.39 -0.47 11.61
N ASP A 206 15.26 -0.84 12.88
CA ASP A 206 16.34 -1.41 13.68
C ASP A 206 16.46 -2.90 13.32
N LEU A 207 17.66 -3.33 12.96
CA LEU A 207 17.95 -4.72 12.59
C LEU A 207 18.21 -5.56 13.86
N GLU A 208 17.28 -5.45 14.80
CA GLU A 208 17.24 -6.15 16.08
C GLU A 208 15.99 -7.01 16.15
N LYS A 209 16.05 -8.11 16.90
CA LYS A 209 14.85 -8.94 17.13
C LYS A 209 13.89 -8.20 18.07
N VAL A 210 12.59 -8.28 17.79
CA VAL A 210 11.56 -7.86 18.77
C VAL A 210 11.72 -8.68 20.06
N ASP A 211 11.73 -8.02 21.22
CA ASP A 211 11.71 -8.70 22.51
C ASP A 211 10.28 -9.22 22.77
N ASN A 212 10.07 -10.52 22.57
CA ASN A 212 8.78 -11.21 22.67
C ASN A 212 8.08 -11.07 24.03
N GLN A 213 8.66 -10.38 25.01
CA GLN A 213 8.03 -10.15 26.31
C GLN A 213 6.81 -9.22 26.22
N ASN A 214 6.73 -8.28 25.26
CA ASN A 214 5.59 -7.36 25.09
C ASN A 214 5.49 -6.79 23.66
N ALA A 215 5.07 -7.60 22.68
CA ALA A 215 4.98 -7.26 21.24
C ALA A 215 4.09 -6.06 20.83
N PHE A 216 3.69 -5.20 21.77
CA PHE A 216 2.83 -4.04 21.58
C PHE A 216 3.48 -2.72 22.01
N GLN A 217 4.76 -2.70 22.37
CA GLN A 217 5.43 -1.42 22.58
C GLN A 217 5.65 -0.73 21.24
N VAL A 218 5.41 0.58 21.18
CA VAL A 218 5.59 1.37 19.95
C VAL A 218 7.03 1.25 19.42
N GLU A 219 8.00 1.07 20.32
CA GLU A 219 9.42 0.89 20.02
C GLU A 219 9.69 -0.40 19.23
N ASP A 220 8.89 -1.46 19.45
CA ASP A 220 9.05 -2.74 18.75
C ASP A 220 8.52 -2.71 17.31
N THR A 221 7.68 -1.73 16.95
CA THR A 221 7.11 -1.61 15.59
C THR A 221 8.15 -1.29 14.51
N ARG A 222 9.37 -0.96 14.92
CA ARG A 222 10.52 -0.66 14.05
C ARG A 222 11.61 -1.74 14.13
N LYS A 223 11.36 -2.87 14.79
CA LYS A 223 12.29 -3.99 14.90
C LYS A 223 11.85 -5.18 14.05
N ILE A 224 12.74 -6.15 13.87
CA ILE A 224 12.48 -7.35 13.07
C ILE A 224 11.78 -8.40 13.92
N ASN A 225 10.62 -8.88 13.45
CA ASN A 225 9.93 -10.04 14.00
C ASN A 225 9.95 -11.17 12.97
N TYR A 226 8.95 -11.16 12.07
CA TYR A 226 8.81 -12.16 11.02
C TYR A 226 9.88 -12.03 9.92
N GLY A 227 10.56 -10.88 9.84
CA GLY A 227 11.60 -10.61 8.84
C GLY A 227 12.79 -11.59 8.86
N THR A 228 12.92 -12.45 9.88
CA THR A 228 13.91 -13.54 9.93
C THR A 228 13.48 -14.82 9.22
N GLU A 229 12.18 -15.07 9.13
CA GLU A 229 11.60 -16.27 8.52
C GLU A 229 11.13 -16.00 7.08
N GLY A 230 10.81 -14.75 6.77
CA GLY A 230 10.41 -14.29 5.44
C GLY A 230 10.48 -12.78 5.34
N PHE A 231 9.66 -12.21 4.46
CA PHE A 231 9.56 -10.76 4.30
C PHE A 231 8.54 -10.16 5.28
N GLU A 232 8.94 -9.10 5.98
CA GLU A 232 8.10 -8.30 6.87
C GLU A 232 7.89 -6.90 6.29
N THR A 233 6.64 -6.44 6.27
CA THR A 233 6.28 -5.14 5.69
C THR A 233 6.40 -4.03 6.72
N PHE A 234 7.18 -3.01 6.39
CA PHE A 234 7.34 -1.84 7.23
C PHE A 234 6.66 -0.60 6.62
N PRO A 235 5.79 0.10 7.38
CA PRO A 235 5.21 1.36 6.96
C PRO A 235 6.04 2.55 7.45
N VAL A 236 6.43 3.47 6.57
CA VAL A 236 7.08 4.75 6.92
C VAL A 236 6.21 5.90 6.44
N ASP A 237 5.92 6.84 7.34
CA ASP A 237 5.07 8.00 7.01
C ASP A 237 5.78 8.90 5.98
N VAL A 238 5.03 9.31 4.96
CA VAL A 238 5.50 10.23 3.93
C VAL A 238 5.24 11.67 4.39
N PRO A 239 6.26 12.53 4.47
CA PRO A 239 6.09 13.92 4.86
C PRO A 239 5.08 14.66 3.97
N GLU A 240 4.15 15.39 4.58
CA GLU A 240 3.09 16.13 3.87
C GLU A 240 3.64 17.06 2.78
N ALA A 241 4.78 17.70 3.04
CA ALA A 241 5.44 18.61 2.11
C ALA A 241 5.84 17.94 0.77
N LEU A 242 6.01 16.61 0.77
CA LEU A 242 6.39 15.83 -0.40
C LEU A 242 5.18 15.25 -1.16
N LYS A 243 3.98 15.24 -0.57
CA LYS A 243 2.80 14.64 -1.22
C LYS A 243 2.39 15.40 -2.49
N GLY A 244 2.10 14.66 -3.55
CA GLY A 244 1.82 15.23 -4.88
C GLY A 244 3.03 15.85 -5.59
N LYS A 245 4.25 15.65 -5.07
CA LYS A 245 5.49 16.13 -5.68
C LYS A 245 6.29 14.98 -6.25
N THR A 246 7.21 15.30 -7.15
CA THR A 246 8.23 14.35 -7.59
C THR A 246 9.30 14.23 -6.51
N GLY A 247 9.67 13.01 -6.17
CA GLY A 247 10.73 12.73 -5.21
C GLY A 247 11.59 11.54 -5.61
N LYS A 248 12.70 11.38 -4.89
CA LYS A 248 13.59 10.21 -4.93
C LYS A 248 13.62 9.57 -3.56
N LEU A 249 13.76 8.25 -3.54
CA LEU A 249 13.86 7.44 -2.33
C LEU A 249 15.24 6.83 -2.23
N LYS A 250 15.80 6.81 -1.03
CA LYS A 250 17.08 6.16 -0.72
C LYS A 250 16.92 5.23 0.46
N PHE A 251 17.44 4.02 0.33
CA PHE A 251 17.61 3.07 1.43
C PHE A 251 19.10 2.91 1.71
N GLU A 252 19.49 2.94 2.97
CA GLU A 252 20.90 2.83 3.40
C GLU A 252 21.01 1.93 4.64
N VAL A 253 21.95 0.99 4.61
CA VAL A 253 22.19 0.05 5.72
C VAL A 253 23.46 0.47 6.45
N SER A 254 23.36 0.72 7.74
CA SER A 254 24.51 1.10 8.57
C SER A 254 25.39 -0.11 8.89
N ASN A 255 24.80 -1.19 9.39
CA ASN A 255 25.45 -2.46 9.68
C ASN A 255 24.51 -3.64 9.39
N GLY A 256 25.07 -4.83 9.16
CA GLY A 256 24.32 -6.04 8.81
C GLY A 256 24.05 -6.21 7.32
N LEU A 257 23.11 -7.10 7.01
CA LEU A 257 22.68 -7.45 5.65
C LEU A 257 21.15 -7.50 5.63
N VAL A 258 20.55 -6.82 4.65
CA VAL A 258 19.11 -6.85 4.44
C VAL A 258 18.79 -7.19 2.99
N TYR A 259 17.62 -7.79 2.81
CA TYR A 259 16.98 -7.97 1.52
C TYR A 259 15.74 -7.08 1.48
N LEU A 260 15.64 -6.25 0.46
CA LEU A 260 14.54 -5.32 0.24
C LEU A 260 13.70 -5.76 -0.94
N ASP A 261 12.39 -5.69 -0.77
CA ASP A 261 11.44 -6.02 -1.83
C ASP A 261 10.17 -5.16 -1.72
N ASN A 262 9.34 -5.16 -2.77
CA ASN A 262 7.98 -4.61 -2.77
C ASN A 262 7.89 -3.21 -2.17
N ILE A 263 8.57 -2.24 -2.81
CA ILE A 263 8.51 -0.82 -2.44
C ILE A 263 7.30 -0.18 -3.13
N PHE A 264 6.31 0.26 -2.36
CA PHE A 264 5.11 0.90 -2.90
C PHE A 264 4.54 1.95 -1.94
N PHE A 265 3.85 2.93 -2.48
CA PHE A 265 2.98 3.79 -1.69
C PHE A 265 1.63 3.08 -1.52
N GLY A 266 1.02 3.24 -0.35
CA GLY A 266 -0.30 2.71 -0.10
C GLY A 266 -1.06 3.54 0.91
N GLU A 267 -2.36 3.25 1.06
CA GLU A 267 -3.17 3.88 2.10
C GLU A 267 -2.48 3.71 3.45
N SER A 268 -2.52 4.77 4.25
CA SER A 268 -2.20 4.74 5.67
C SER A 268 -3.10 3.71 6.35
N THR A 269 -2.61 2.47 6.44
CA THR A 269 -2.87 1.71 7.65
C THR A 269 -1.77 2.14 8.61
N ARG A 270 -1.80 3.41 9.04
CA ARG A 270 -1.13 3.76 10.30
C ARG A 270 -1.49 2.63 11.26
N PRO A 271 -0.48 1.91 11.79
CA PRO A 271 -0.76 0.77 12.64
C PRO A 271 -1.71 1.27 13.72
N TRP A 272 -2.87 0.64 13.79
CA TRP A 272 -3.89 1.06 14.72
C TRP A 272 -3.28 1.11 16.12
N LYS A 273 -3.56 2.18 16.85
CA LYS A 273 -3.19 2.32 18.25
C LYS A 273 -4.47 2.48 19.04
N PRO A 274 -4.62 1.78 20.17
CA PRO A 274 -5.80 1.91 21.00
C PRO A 274 -5.99 3.31 21.57
N SER A 275 -4.90 4.08 21.68
CA SER A 275 -4.94 5.46 22.15
C SER A 275 -4.04 6.38 21.33
N MET A 276 -4.61 7.49 20.86
CA MET A 276 -3.98 8.47 19.97
C MET A 276 -4.24 9.90 20.47
N ASN A 277 -3.40 10.85 20.07
CA ASN A 277 -3.75 12.26 20.23
C ASN A 277 -4.83 12.68 19.20
N GLN A 278 -5.42 13.86 19.37
CA GLN A 278 -6.51 14.34 18.50
C GLN A 278 -6.16 14.32 17.01
N ALA A 279 -5.00 14.84 16.61
CA ALA A 279 -4.61 14.92 15.20
C ALA A 279 -4.37 13.53 14.60
N GLU A 280 -3.72 12.64 15.35
CA GLU A 280 -3.52 11.24 14.96
C GLU A 280 -4.87 10.51 14.74
N ALA A 281 -5.82 10.69 15.66
CA ALA A 281 -7.14 10.07 15.61
C ALA A 281 -8.01 10.63 14.48
N GLU A 282 -7.98 11.95 14.26
CA GLU A 282 -8.69 12.59 13.14
C GLU A 282 -8.19 12.10 11.79
N GLU A 283 -6.88 11.93 11.64
CA GLU A 283 -6.29 11.37 10.44
C GLU A 283 -6.67 9.89 10.27
N TYR A 284 -6.50 9.08 11.31
CA TYR A 284 -6.82 7.65 11.29
C TYR A 284 -8.30 7.37 10.96
N THR A 285 -9.20 8.21 11.47
CA THR A 285 -10.65 8.11 11.26
C THR A 285 -11.15 8.99 10.10
N GLY A 286 -10.27 9.64 9.34
CA GLY A 286 -10.65 10.63 8.30
C GLY A 286 -11.52 10.07 7.18
N THR A 287 -11.41 8.77 6.88
CA THR A 287 -12.23 8.06 5.89
C THR A 287 -13.50 7.42 6.47
N SER A 288 -13.74 7.59 7.77
CA SER A 288 -14.89 7.03 8.47
C SER A 288 -16.21 7.73 8.10
N TYR A 289 -17.31 6.99 8.17
CA TYR A 289 -18.67 7.54 8.22
C TYR A 289 -18.81 8.53 9.39
N PHE A 290 -18.07 8.31 10.47
CA PHE A 290 -18.07 9.14 11.68
C PHE A 290 -16.96 10.21 11.71
N ARG A 291 -16.33 10.54 10.57
CA ARG A 291 -15.20 11.48 10.52
C ARG A 291 -15.47 12.79 11.27
N GLY A 292 -14.48 13.23 12.06
CA GLY A 292 -14.53 14.47 12.83
C GLY A 292 -15.53 14.48 14.01
N LYS A 293 -16.03 13.32 14.43
CA LYS A 293 -16.91 13.18 15.61
C LYS A 293 -16.18 12.50 16.75
N VAL A 294 -16.45 12.97 17.97
CA VAL A 294 -16.05 12.35 19.23
C VAL A 294 -17.29 11.75 19.88
N PHE A 295 -17.16 10.54 20.38
CA PHE A 295 -18.17 9.78 21.11
C PHE A 295 -17.66 9.49 22.53
N TYR A 296 -18.55 8.94 23.35
CA TYR A 296 -18.28 8.72 24.76
C TYR A 296 -18.59 7.28 25.15
N HIS A 297 -17.66 6.65 25.86
CA HIS A 297 -17.85 5.30 26.42
C HIS A 297 -17.70 5.36 27.95
N GLY A 298 -18.77 5.01 28.66
CA GLY A 298 -18.77 4.90 30.12
C GLY A 298 -18.25 3.54 30.57
N THR A 299 -17.29 3.53 31.50
CA THR A 299 -16.66 2.32 32.05
C THR A 299 -16.13 2.58 33.48
N ASN A 300 -15.33 1.67 34.05
CA ASN A 300 -14.63 1.86 35.32
C ASN A 300 -13.12 2.14 35.11
N THR A 301 -12.34 2.41 36.16
CA THR A 301 -10.89 2.68 36.00
C THR A 301 -10.15 1.55 35.30
N THR A 302 -10.41 0.29 35.67
CA THR A 302 -9.74 -0.87 35.07
C THR A 302 -10.09 -1.00 33.58
N GLY A 303 -11.36 -0.82 33.22
CA GLY A 303 -11.81 -0.84 31.83
C GLY A 303 -11.22 0.31 31.02
N ALA A 304 -11.22 1.53 31.55
CA ALA A 304 -10.63 2.70 30.90
C ALA A 304 -9.13 2.52 30.64
N GLN A 305 -8.39 1.95 31.60
CA GLN A 305 -6.98 1.64 31.44
C GLN A 305 -6.78 0.57 30.36
N SER A 306 -7.50 -0.56 30.46
CA SER A 306 -7.39 -1.65 29.48
C SER A 306 -7.70 -1.16 28.07
N ILE A 307 -8.81 -0.47 27.85
CA ILE A 307 -9.22 0.00 26.52
C ILE A 307 -8.19 0.99 25.96
N SER A 308 -7.65 1.89 26.79
CA SER A 308 -6.61 2.84 26.35
C SER A 308 -5.27 2.17 26.02
N THR A 309 -4.92 1.05 26.64
CA THR A 309 -3.62 0.39 26.46
C THR A 309 -3.62 -0.74 25.45
N THR A 310 -4.65 -1.59 25.47
CA THR A 310 -4.75 -2.80 24.63
C THR A 310 -5.84 -2.67 23.57
N GLY A 311 -6.69 -1.67 23.69
CA GLY A 311 -7.89 -1.53 22.88
C GLY A 311 -9.05 -2.33 23.41
N VAL A 312 -10.11 -2.31 22.62
CA VAL A 312 -11.32 -3.05 22.91
C VAL A 312 -11.12 -4.52 22.58
N ASN A 313 -11.57 -5.42 23.47
CA ASN A 313 -11.53 -6.86 23.22
C ASN A 313 -12.94 -7.36 22.82
N PRO A 314 -13.14 -7.82 21.56
CA PRO A 314 -14.42 -8.33 21.11
C PRO A 314 -14.94 -9.55 21.89
N ASP A 315 -14.02 -10.35 22.45
CA ASP A 315 -14.39 -11.52 23.28
C ASP A 315 -15.07 -11.11 24.60
N LEU A 316 -14.95 -9.83 24.99
CA LEU A 316 -15.58 -9.27 26.18
C LEU A 316 -16.90 -8.54 25.86
N PHE A 317 -17.35 -8.56 24.61
CA PHE A 317 -18.65 -7.99 24.25
C PHE A 317 -19.77 -8.78 24.89
N ASP A 318 -20.70 -8.05 25.52
CA ASP A 318 -21.88 -8.66 26.10
C ASP A 318 -22.74 -9.28 24.99
N PRO A 319 -22.89 -10.62 24.95
CA PRO A 319 -23.71 -11.27 23.94
C PRO A 319 -25.19 -10.90 24.08
N TYR A 320 -25.66 -10.45 25.26
CA TYR A 320 -27.08 -10.15 25.52
C TYR A 320 -27.46 -8.67 25.37
N SER A 321 -26.76 -7.96 24.49
CA SER A 321 -26.96 -6.52 24.31
C SER A 321 -28.04 -6.20 23.26
N ASN A 322 -28.71 -5.06 23.46
CA ASN A 322 -29.92 -4.68 22.71
C ASN A 322 -29.68 -4.60 21.18
N TYR A 323 -28.47 -4.25 20.75
CA TYR A 323 -28.10 -4.07 19.34
C TYR A 323 -27.03 -5.08 18.88
N GLY A 324 -26.96 -6.22 19.58
CA GLY A 324 -26.00 -7.28 19.34
C GLY A 324 -24.59 -6.98 19.90
N PRO A 325 -23.72 -8.00 19.94
CA PRO A 325 -22.39 -7.88 20.55
C PRO A 325 -21.54 -6.84 19.80
N GLY A 326 -20.91 -5.95 20.58
CA GLY A 326 -20.07 -4.88 20.04
C GLY A 326 -19.58 -3.91 21.10
N PHE A 327 -18.82 -2.91 20.66
CA PHE A 327 -18.40 -1.80 21.50
C PHE A 327 -19.40 -0.64 21.43
N TYR A 328 -20.06 -0.38 22.55
CA TYR A 328 -21.13 0.62 22.65
C TYR A 328 -20.58 2.00 23.01
N THR A 329 -20.98 3.02 22.26
CA THR A 329 -20.62 4.42 22.51
C THR A 329 -21.84 5.32 22.33
N GLY A 330 -21.86 6.45 23.03
CA GLY A 330 -22.92 7.46 22.95
C GLY A 330 -22.42 8.79 22.37
N GLY A 331 -23.30 9.53 21.71
CA GLY A 331 -23.04 10.90 21.26
C GLY A 331 -23.14 11.96 22.36
N ASN A 332 -23.60 11.57 23.55
CA ASN A 332 -23.78 12.44 24.70
C ASN A 332 -22.93 11.96 25.88
N LYS A 333 -22.13 12.87 26.47
CA LYS A 333 -21.19 12.55 27.53
C LYS A 333 -21.88 12.27 28.86
N GLU A 334 -22.92 13.04 29.19
CA GLU A 334 -23.68 12.88 30.42
C GLU A 334 -24.33 11.49 30.52
N ILE A 335 -24.88 10.97 29.41
CA ILE A 335 -25.42 9.61 29.35
C ILE A 335 -24.31 8.58 29.62
N ALA A 336 -23.13 8.73 29.02
CA ALA A 336 -22.01 7.84 29.30
C ALA A 336 -21.57 7.87 30.78
N GLU A 337 -21.61 9.04 31.42
CA GLU A 337 -21.35 9.19 32.86
C GLU A 337 -22.41 8.47 33.71
N GLU A 338 -23.69 8.56 33.35
CA GLU A 338 -24.77 7.84 34.05
C GLU A 338 -24.57 6.32 33.98
N TYR A 339 -24.22 5.78 32.81
CA TYR A 339 -23.90 4.35 32.66
C TYR A 339 -22.69 3.93 33.48
N ALA A 340 -21.64 4.75 33.51
CA ALA A 340 -20.42 4.47 34.27
C ALA A 340 -20.66 4.51 35.81
N ASN A 341 -21.57 5.36 36.29
CA ASN A 341 -21.81 5.61 37.71
C ASN A 341 -22.51 4.47 38.47
N LEU A 342 -22.93 3.41 37.78
CA LEU A 342 -23.50 2.22 38.44
C LEU A 342 -22.50 1.48 39.36
N GLY A 343 -21.19 1.74 39.23
CA GLY A 343 -20.12 1.01 39.95
C GLY A 343 -19.27 1.79 40.97
N GLY A 344 -19.52 3.10 41.20
CA GLY A 344 -18.77 3.91 42.19
C GLY A 344 -17.34 4.33 41.80
N ASP A 345 -16.82 3.87 40.65
CA ASP A 345 -15.53 4.28 40.07
C ASP A 345 -15.67 4.58 38.57
N ALA A 346 -16.60 5.47 38.25
CA ALA A 346 -16.94 5.83 36.88
C ALA A 346 -15.79 6.52 36.14
N ARG A 347 -15.56 6.12 34.89
CA ARG A 347 -14.72 6.80 33.90
C ARG A 347 -15.49 6.93 32.60
N VAL A 348 -15.25 8.02 31.88
CA VAL A 348 -15.74 8.21 30.53
C VAL A 348 -14.54 8.42 29.61
N LEU A 349 -14.47 7.60 28.57
CA LEU A 349 -13.49 7.72 27.51
C LEU A 349 -14.07 8.57 26.39
N ASP A 350 -13.28 9.52 25.89
CA ASP A 350 -13.55 10.22 24.65
C ASP A 350 -12.96 9.37 23.50
N VAL A 351 -13.80 8.96 22.54
CA VAL A 351 -13.41 8.00 21.50
C VAL A 351 -13.77 8.50 20.10
N MET A 352 -12.95 8.15 19.10
CA MET A 352 -13.27 8.32 17.69
C MET A 352 -13.44 6.96 17.03
N LEU A 353 -14.33 6.88 16.03
CA LEU A 353 -14.72 5.62 15.40
C LEU A 353 -14.31 5.55 13.92
N LYS A 354 -13.77 4.40 13.49
CA LYS A 354 -13.43 4.09 12.09
C LYS A 354 -14.36 3.01 11.53
N ALA A 355 -15.46 3.43 10.91
CA ALA A 355 -16.38 2.56 10.20
C ALA A 355 -16.80 3.20 8.88
N LYS A 356 -16.56 2.53 7.74
CA LYS A 356 -16.89 2.99 6.39
C LYS A 356 -18.37 2.74 6.04
N LYS A 357 -18.93 1.60 6.45
CA LYS A 357 -20.32 1.21 6.16
C LYS A 357 -21.07 0.93 7.46
N VAL A 358 -22.09 1.73 7.76
CA VAL A 358 -22.86 1.64 9.02
C VAL A 358 -24.33 1.44 8.69
N ALA A 359 -24.98 0.48 9.36
CA ALA A 359 -26.42 0.30 9.28
C ALA A 359 -27.11 1.31 10.20
N THR A 360 -27.98 2.15 9.67
CA THR A 360 -28.63 3.23 10.42
C THR A 360 -30.10 2.94 10.68
N PHE A 361 -30.54 3.16 11.91
CA PHE A 361 -31.92 2.98 12.34
C PHE A 361 -32.41 4.26 13.02
N PRO A 362 -33.61 4.75 12.66
CA PRO A 362 -34.12 6.00 13.23
C PRO A 362 -34.46 5.88 14.71
N PHE A 363 -34.84 4.67 15.17
CA PHE A 363 -35.24 4.37 16.54
C PHE A 363 -34.77 2.98 16.95
N GLY A 364 -34.51 2.73 18.24
CA GLY A 364 -34.18 1.39 18.75
C GLY A 364 -35.23 0.33 18.35
N VAL A 365 -36.52 0.66 18.46
CA VAL A 365 -37.62 -0.23 18.04
C VAL A 365 -37.63 -0.57 16.55
N ALA A 366 -36.97 0.22 15.71
CA ALA A 366 -36.83 -0.07 14.29
C ALA A 366 -35.79 -1.18 14.07
N PHE A 367 -34.68 -1.17 14.82
CA PHE A 367 -33.71 -2.27 14.84
C PHE A 367 -34.39 -3.55 15.32
N ASP A 368 -35.06 -3.52 16.47
CA ASP A 368 -35.75 -4.70 17.05
C ASP A 368 -36.75 -5.31 16.07
N ARG A 369 -37.51 -4.48 15.36
CA ARG A 369 -38.49 -4.95 14.37
C ARG A 369 -37.82 -5.67 13.20
N GLN A 370 -36.69 -5.15 12.72
CA GLN A 370 -35.95 -5.79 11.63
C GLN A 370 -35.27 -7.06 12.10
N GLY A 371 -34.68 -7.08 13.29
CA GLY A 371 -34.10 -8.28 13.88
C GLY A 371 -35.14 -9.39 14.08
N ASN A 372 -36.29 -9.07 14.69
CA ASN A 372 -37.39 -10.03 14.85
C ASN A 372 -37.94 -10.53 13.51
N ARG A 373 -38.00 -9.67 12.48
CA ARG A 373 -38.42 -10.08 11.14
C ARG A 373 -37.41 -11.04 10.52
N TYR A 374 -36.14 -10.68 10.53
CA TYR A 374 -35.05 -11.52 10.01
C TYR A 374 -35.04 -12.88 10.71
N TYR A 375 -35.12 -12.90 12.03
CA TYR A 375 -35.15 -14.10 12.85
C TYR A 375 -36.34 -15.02 12.48
N LYS A 376 -37.51 -14.42 12.25
CA LYS A 376 -38.72 -15.15 11.80
C LYS A 376 -38.59 -15.71 10.40
N GLU A 377 -38.12 -14.90 9.45
CA GLU A 377 -38.02 -15.26 8.03
C GLU A 377 -37.00 -16.37 7.79
N ASN A 378 -35.98 -16.48 8.64
CA ASN A 378 -34.93 -17.51 8.58
C ASN A 378 -35.16 -18.70 9.52
N ASN A 379 -36.31 -18.75 10.22
CA ASN A 379 -36.69 -19.86 11.11
C ASN A 379 -35.65 -20.19 12.20
N LEU A 380 -35.10 -19.16 12.86
CA LEU A 380 -34.06 -19.29 13.89
C LEU A 380 -34.60 -19.55 15.32
N TYR A 381 -35.88 -19.88 15.46
CA TYR A 381 -36.58 -20.02 16.76
C TYR A 381 -36.04 -21.10 17.70
N ASP A 382 -35.32 -22.09 17.17
CA ASP A 382 -34.87 -23.25 17.94
C ASP A 382 -33.44 -23.09 18.50
N ASP A 383 -32.71 -22.04 18.10
CA ASP A 383 -31.27 -21.91 18.38
C ASP A 383 -30.93 -21.16 19.69
N TYR A 384 -31.93 -20.78 20.49
CA TYR A 384 -31.79 -19.97 21.73
C TYR A 384 -31.08 -18.62 21.54
N GLU A 385 -30.70 -18.26 20.32
CA GLU A 385 -30.01 -17.03 20.01
C GLU A 385 -30.97 -15.84 20.03
N GLU A 386 -30.59 -14.74 20.64
CA GLU A 386 -31.40 -13.52 20.68
C GLU A 386 -31.52 -12.91 19.27
N PRO A 387 -32.69 -12.40 18.85
CA PRO A 387 -32.88 -11.78 17.53
C PRO A 387 -31.90 -10.65 17.20
N SER A 388 -31.38 -9.94 18.21
CA SER A 388 -30.38 -8.88 18.04
C SER A 388 -29.02 -9.42 17.61
N ILE A 389 -28.60 -10.59 18.11
CA ILE A 389 -27.32 -11.23 17.79
C ILE A 389 -27.36 -11.69 16.33
N ALA A 390 -28.33 -12.55 15.99
CA ALA A 390 -28.47 -13.10 14.64
C ALA A 390 -28.61 -12.01 13.57
N TYR A 391 -29.30 -10.91 13.88
CA TYR A 391 -29.43 -9.79 12.95
C TYR A 391 -28.15 -8.96 12.84
N THR A 392 -27.39 -8.79 13.92
CA THR A 392 -26.09 -8.14 13.87
C THR A 392 -25.08 -8.95 13.06
N ASP A 393 -25.08 -10.27 13.17
CA ASP A 393 -24.23 -11.14 12.33
C ASP A 393 -24.64 -11.06 10.86
N PHE A 394 -25.94 -11.05 10.56
CA PHE A 394 -26.41 -10.77 9.21
C PHE A 394 -25.91 -9.41 8.69
N LEU A 395 -25.94 -8.35 9.51
CA LEU A 395 -25.44 -7.04 9.09
C LEU A 395 -23.92 -7.07 8.82
N LYS A 396 -23.15 -7.80 9.63
CA LYS A 396 -21.71 -8.03 9.41
C LYS A 396 -21.46 -8.76 8.09
N ASP A 397 -22.23 -9.80 7.78
CA ASP A 397 -22.15 -10.53 6.50
C ASP A 397 -22.49 -9.64 5.29
N GLN A 398 -23.36 -8.64 5.48
CA GLN A 398 -23.61 -7.60 4.47
C GLN A 398 -22.48 -6.55 4.38
N GLY A 399 -21.37 -6.75 5.09
CA GLY A 399 -20.21 -5.86 5.13
C GLY A 399 -20.42 -4.60 5.97
N ASN A 400 -21.45 -4.56 6.83
CA ASN A 400 -21.57 -3.44 7.77
C ASN A 400 -20.54 -3.58 8.89
N GLN A 401 -20.00 -2.44 9.25
CA GLN A 401 -18.92 -2.25 10.21
C GLN A 401 -19.43 -1.70 11.54
N GLY A 402 -20.74 -1.47 11.66
CA GLY A 402 -21.38 -1.01 12.88
C GLY A 402 -22.86 -0.68 12.66
N VAL A 403 -23.52 -0.30 13.75
CA VAL A 403 -24.91 0.14 13.81
C VAL A 403 -25.00 1.53 14.46
N GLU A 404 -25.86 2.40 13.93
CA GLU A 404 -26.22 3.70 14.51
C GLU A 404 -27.72 3.71 14.83
N ILE A 405 -28.06 4.01 16.08
CA ILE A 405 -29.43 4.26 16.56
C ILE A 405 -29.59 5.77 16.78
N GLN A 406 -30.26 6.44 15.83
CA GLN A 406 -30.18 7.90 15.67
C GLN A 406 -30.86 8.69 16.80
N ASP A 407 -32.03 8.27 17.26
CA ASP A 407 -32.79 8.94 18.33
C ASP A 407 -32.07 8.90 19.68
N LEU A 408 -31.37 7.80 19.95
CA LEU A 408 -30.60 7.61 21.18
C LEU A 408 -29.16 8.12 21.07
N GLN A 409 -28.71 8.47 19.85
CA GLN A 409 -27.32 8.77 19.55
C GLN A 409 -26.38 7.65 20.05
N PHE A 410 -26.77 6.38 19.85
CA PHE A 410 -25.97 5.22 20.20
C PHE A 410 -25.31 4.61 18.96
N PHE A 411 -24.08 4.15 19.15
CA PHE A 411 -23.27 3.57 18.09
C PHE A 411 -22.60 2.30 18.59
N VAL A 412 -22.66 1.25 17.78
CA VAL A 412 -22.03 -0.04 18.07
C VAL A 412 -21.07 -0.37 16.93
N VAL A 413 -19.82 -0.67 17.23
CA VAL A 413 -18.81 -1.15 16.27
C VAL A 413 -18.33 -2.55 16.68
N TYR A 414 -17.82 -3.32 15.71
CA TYR A 414 -17.63 -4.76 15.86
C TYR A 414 -16.18 -5.20 15.97
N ASP A 415 -15.23 -4.33 15.64
CA ASP A 415 -13.82 -4.63 15.52
C ASP A 415 -12.98 -3.62 16.31
N THR A 416 -11.91 -4.12 16.92
CA THR A 416 -10.98 -3.37 17.77
C THR A 416 -10.36 -2.18 17.05
N GLU A 417 -9.98 -2.34 15.77
CA GLU A 417 -9.36 -1.30 14.97
C GLU A 417 -10.31 -0.14 14.66
N GLN A 418 -11.60 -0.32 14.91
CA GLN A 418 -12.62 0.70 14.69
C GLN A 418 -12.71 1.70 15.82
N VAL A 419 -11.98 1.50 16.92
CA VAL A 419 -12.06 2.33 18.12
C VAL A 419 -10.69 2.92 18.43
N VAL A 420 -10.66 4.24 18.63
CA VAL A 420 -9.47 4.95 19.10
C VAL A 420 -9.86 5.82 20.29
N VAL A 421 -9.15 5.67 21.41
CA VAL A 421 -9.29 6.52 22.60
C VAL A 421 -8.44 7.77 22.46
N LEU A 422 -9.01 8.93 22.75
CA LEU A 422 -8.28 10.20 22.77
C LEU A 422 -7.49 10.35 24.08
N LYS A 423 -6.21 10.76 23.97
CA LYS A 423 -5.29 10.99 25.10
C LYS A 423 -5.52 12.31 25.83
#